data_AF-A0A1B0DRC3-F1
#
_entry.id   AF-A0A1B0DRC3-F1
#
_cell.length_a   1.000
_cell.length_b   1.000
_cell.length_c   1.000
_cell.angle_alpha   90.00
_cell.angle_beta   90.00
_cell.angle_gamma   90.00
#
_symmetry.space_group_name_H-M   'P 1'
#
loop_
_entity.id
_entity.type
_entity.pdbx_description
1 polymer ?
#
loop_
_entity_poly.entity_id
_entity_poly.type
_entity_poly.pdbx_seq_one_letter_code
_entity_poly.pdbx_strand_id
1 'polypeptide(L)'
;MSQIQRSKPPPRKGGKQRHFCHDFFNSEGGDNNVVACDFCGWTCNRNATRMQVHLTKKCKSVPDDVREILDKRSDSANLISPNIEFFDKPLQNQSMERDMRQSSSSSSGPSRCRMAPEKKKKIDEGIARAVYATSSPFSMFENPYWKAAIKNIDPAYDPPNRKELSGKLLDEEYSRRTVAVDQRINNATSLCIMCDGWSNVRN
;
A
#
# COMPACT_ATOMS: atom_id res chain seq x y z
N MET A 1 -16.45 20.94 -37.17
CA MET A 1 -16.24 19.48 -37.35
C MET A 1 -16.60 18.78 -36.05
N SER A 2 -17.41 17.73 -36.19
CA SER A 2 -18.35 17.15 -35.24
C SER A 2 -17.77 16.70 -33.90
N GLN A 3 -18.38 17.17 -32.80
CA GLN A 3 -18.20 16.60 -31.46
C GLN A 3 -18.76 15.17 -31.44
N ILE A 4 -17.89 14.19 -31.17
CA ILE A 4 -18.28 12.80 -30.96
C ILE A 4 -18.78 12.68 -29.52
N GLN A 5 -20.08 12.93 -29.33
CA GLN A 5 -20.82 12.54 -28.14
C GLN A 5 -20.94 11.01 -28.14
N ARG A 6 -20.20 10.30 -27.28
CA ARG A 6 -20.38 8.86 -27.07
C ARG A 6 -20.89 8.62 -25.65
N SER A 7 -22.12 8.10 -25.57
CA SER A 7 -22.80 7.68 -24.36
C SER A 7 -22.03 6.59 -23.61
N LYS A 8 -22.05 6.69 -22.27
CA LYS A 8 -21.48 5.72 -21.33
C LYS A 8 -21.97 4.29 -21.67
N PRO A 9 -21.07 3.32 -21.93
CA PRO A 9 -21.51 1.97 -22.26
C PRO A 9 -22.21 1.31 -21.05
N PRO A 10 -23.26 0.50 -21.29
CA PRO A 10 -24.06 -0.08 -20.22
C PRO A 10 -23.24 -1.04 -19.34
N PRO A 11 -23.52 -1.13 -18.03
CA PRO A 11 -22.82 -2.04 -17.14
C PRO A 11 -23.07 -3.50 -17.55
N ARG A 12 -22.01 -4.26 -17.82
CA ARG A 12 -22.09 -5.68 -18.20
C ARG A 12 -22.39 -6.54 -16.96
N LYS A 13 -23.40 -7.43 -17.08
CA LYS A 13 -23.76 -8.41 -16.04
C LYS A 13 -22.84 -9.63 -16.12
N GLY A 14 -22.17 -9.95 -15.01
CA GLY A 14 -21.54 -11.26 -14.75
C GLY A 14 -20.11 -11.42 -15.26
N GLY A 15 -19.13 -11.23 -14.37
CA GLY A 15 -17.70 -11.52 -14.60
C GLY A 15 -16.78 -10.73 -13.66
N LYS A 16 -15.55 -11.20 -13.42
CA LYS A 16 -14.53 -10.45 -12.65
C LYS A 16 -14.38 -9.06 -13.26
N GLN A 17 -14.46 -8.01 -12.43
CA GLN A 17 -14.36 -6.63 -12.91
C GLN A 17 -13.01 -6.41 -13.61
N ARG A 18 -13.05 -6.09 -14.91
CA ARG A 18 -11.86 -5.67 -15.65
C ARG A 18 -11.52 -4.23 -15.24
N HIS A 19 -10.24 -3.89 -15.23
CA HIS A 19 -9.84 -2.50 -14.99
C HIS A 19 -10.54 -1.57 -15.99
N PHE A 20 -11.07 -0.44 -15.48
CA PHE A 20 -11.79 0.58 -16.23
C PHE A 20 -11.00 1.11 -17.45
N CYS A 21 -9.66 1.02 -17.42
CA CYS A 21 -8.82 1.38 -18.56
C CYS A 21 -9.05 0.51 -19.81
N HIS A 22 -9.64 -0.68 -19.69
CA HIS A 22 -9.95 -1.54 -20.83
C HIS A 22 -11.09 -1.02 -21.71
N ASP A 23 -11.92 -0.10 -21.21
CA ASP A 23 -13.06 0.43 -21.96
C ASP A 23 -12.65 1.46 -23.03
N PHE A 24 -11.39 1.90 -23.02
CA PHE A 24 -10.84 2.91 -23.93
C PHE A 24 -9.84 2.34 -24.96
N PHE A 25 -9.80 1.01 -25.11
CA PHE A 25 -8.88 0.33 -26.00
C PHE A 25 -9.56 -0.78 -26.79
N ASN A 26 -9.29 -0.84 -28.09
CA ASN A 26 -9.78 -1.86 -29.02
C ASN A 26 -8.67 -2.80 -29.48
N SER A 27 -9.01 -4.05 -29.83
CA SER A 27 -8.04 -5.02 -30.37
C SER A 27 -7.81 -4.78 -31.86
N GLU A 28 -6.55 -4.78 -32.29
CA GLU A 28 -6.19 -4.65 -33.72
C GLU A 28 -5.85 -6.01 -34.32
N GLY A 29 -6.38 -6.31 -35.51
CA GLY A 29 -5.86 -7.38 -36.37
C GLY A 29 -6.18 -8.83 -35.98
N GLY A 30 -7.24 -9.08 -35.19
CA GLY A 30 -7.63 -10.45 -34.82
C GLY A 30 -6.81 -11.08 -33.68
N ASP A 31 -5.68 -10.46 -33.32
CA ASP A 31 -4.89 -10.83 -32.15
C ASP A 31 -5.45 -10.17 -30.88
N ASN A 32 -6.01 -10.98 -29.99
CA ASN A 32 -6.60 -10.54 -28.71
C ASN A 32 -5.59 -9.96 -27.70
N ASN A 33 -4.29 -10.04 -28.00
CA ASN A 33 -3.21 -9.66 -27.10
C ASN A 33 -2.72 -8.22 -27.34
N VAL A 34 -2.92 -7.68 -28.55
CA VAL A 34 -2.53 -6.31 -28.90
C VAL A 34 -3.76 -5.42 -28.92
N VAL A 35 -3.67 -4.28 -28.23
CA VAL A 35 -4.75 -3.32 -28.10
C VAL A 35 -4.28 -1.91 -28.44
N ALA A 36 -5.09 -1.16 -29.19
CA ALA A 36 -4.86 0.23 -29.57
C ALA A 36 -5.74 1.17 -28.75
N CYS A 37 -5.20 2.34 -28.39
CA CYS A 37 -5.90 3.41 -27.69
C CYS A 37 -6.84 4.16 -28.64
N ASP A 38 -8.10 4.30 -28.26
CA ASP A 38 -9.13 4.92 -29.12
C ASP A 38 -8.91 6.42 -29.37
N PHE A 39 -8.10 7.08 -28.54
CA PHE A 39 -7.87 8.52 -28.62
C PHE A 39 -6.64 8.92 -29.45
N CYS A 40 -5.64 8.05 -29.56
CA CYS A 40 -4.38 8.37 -30.24
C CYS A 40 -3.81 7.25 -31.12
N GLY A 41 -4.46 6.09 -31.18
CA GLY A 41 -3.99 4.94 -31.96
C GLY A 41 -2.75 4.24 -31.38
N TRP A 42 -2.33 4.57 -30.16
CA TRP A 42 -1.15 3.93 -29.56
C TRP A 42 -1.43 2.46 -29.23
N THR A 43 -0.61 1.56 -29.79
CA THR A 43 -0.72 0.11 -29.61
C THR A 43 0.14 -0.39 -28.44
N CYS A 44 -0.41 -1.29 -27.63
CA CYS A 44 0.32 -1.99 -26.59
C CYS A 44 -0.20 -3.40 -26.37
N ASN A 45 0.61 -4.23 -25.71
CA ASN A 45 0.10 -5.51 -25.20
C ASN A 45 -0.88 -5.24 -24.04
N ARG A 46 -1.93 -6.06 -23.92
CA ARG A 46 -3.06 -5.97 -22.98
C ARG A 46 -2.62 -6.07 -21.51
N ASN A 47 -1.98 -5.02 -21.03
CA ASN A 47 -1.49 -4.85 -19.66
C ASN A 47 -2.13 -3.60 -19.05
N ALA A 48 -2.95 -3.80 -18.01
CA ALA A 48 -3.73 -2.73 -17.39
C ALA A 48 -2.88 -1.56 -16.88
N THR A 49 -1.71 -1.82 -16.27
CA THR A 49 -0.80 -0.77 -15.79
C THR A 49 -0.24 0.06 -16.94
N ARG A 50 0.14 -0.58 -18.06
CA ARG A 50 0.63 0.14 -19.24
C ARG A 50 -0.46 0.98 -19.90
N MET A 51 -1.67 0.44 -19.98
CA MET A 51 -2.85 1.14 -20.50
C MET A 51 -3.22 2.35 -19.63
N GLN A 52 -3.22 2.19 -18.31
CA GLN A 52 -3.49 3.28 -17.36
C GLN A 52 -2.44 4.39 -17.44
N VAL A 53 -1.15 4.04 -17.40
CA VAL A 53 -0.05 5.02 -17.50
C VAL A 53 -0.11 5.78 -18.83
N HIS A 54 -0.52 5.11 -19.91
CA HIS A 54 -0.72 5.78 -21.19
C HIS A 54 -1.85 6.82 -21.11
N LEU A 55 -3.03 6.44 -20.62
CA LEU A 55 -4.18 7.34 -20.50
C LEU A 55 -3.92 8.52 -19.55
N THR A 56 -3.23 8.30 -18.43
CA THR A 56 -2.99 9.35 -17.43
C THR A 56 -1.79 10.23 -17.76
N LYS A 57 -0.66 9.65 -18.22
CA LYS A 57 0.62 10.37 -18.32
C LYS A 57 1.13 10.64 -19.73
N LYS A 58 0.69 9.91 -20.76
CA LYS A 58 1.32 9.96 -22.10
C LYS A 58 0.39 10.41 -23.23
N CYS A 59 -0.91 10.14 -23.14
CA CYS A 59 -1.84 10.49 -24.21
C CYS A 59 -2.26 11.96 -24.12
N LYS A 60 -2.05 12.71 -25.22
CA LYS A 60 -2.42 14.13 -25.34
C LYS A 60 -3.86 14.35 -25.82
N SER A 61 -4.51 13.31 -26.37
CA SER A 61 -5.86 13.37 -26.97
C SER A 61 -6.97 12.84 -26.06
N VAL A 62 -6.66 12.52 -24.79
CA VAL A 62 -7.65 12.07 -23.80
C VAL A 62 -8.35 13.30 -23.20
N PRO A 63 -9.70 13.37 -23.18
CA PRO A 63 -10.43 14.44 -22.53
C PRO A 63 -10.12 14.51 -21.03
N ASP A 64 -9.98 15.72 -20.49
CA ASP A 64 -9.60 15.93 -19.09
C ASP A 64 -10.58 15.28 -18.09
N ASP A 65 -11.87 15.22 -18.43
CA ASP A 65 -12.91 14.53 -17.65
C ASP A 65 -12.61 13.03 -17.45
N VAL A 66 -12.02 12.37 -18.46
CA VAL A 66 -11.67 10.94 -18.40
C VAL A 66 -10.38 10.75 -17.60
N ARG A 67 -9.42 11.69 -17.72
CA ARG A 67 -8.18 11.69 -16.95
C ARG A 67 -8.47 11.80 -15.45
N GLU A 68 -9.39 12.68 -15.07
CA GLU A 68 -9.78 12.89 -13.68
C GLU A 68 -10.46 11.64 -13.05
N ILE A 69 -11.28 10.92 -13.81
CA ILE A 69 -11.94 9.67 -13.35
C ILE A 69 -10.92 8.54 -13.13
N LEU A 70 -9.88 8.48 -13.95
CA LEU A 70 -8.82 7.47 -13.84
C LEU A 70 -7.89 7.73 -12.65
N ASP A 71 -7.59 9.00 -12.35
CA ASP A 71 -6.77 9.37 -11.20
C ASP A 71 -7.51 9.14 -9.87
N LYS A 72 -8.79 9.51 -9.79
CA LYS A 72 -9.63 9.28 -8.58
C LYS A 72 -9.83 7.81 -8.24
N ARG A 73 -9.69 6.89 -9.21
CA ARG A 73 -9.91 5.45 -9.03
C ARG A 73 -8.65 4.65 -8.69
N SER A 74 -7.45 5.20 -8.85
CA SER A 74 -6.22 4.62 -8.26
C SER A 74 -6.35 4.44 -6.75
N ASP A 75 -7.10 5.34 -6.11
CA ASP A 75 -7.34 5.35 -4.67
C ASP A 75 -8.51 4.43 -4.25
N SER A 76 -9.39 4.04 -5.20
CA SER A 76 -10.66 3.35 -4.91
C SER A 76 -10.62 1.83 -5.07
N ALA A 77 -9.49 1.23 -5.46
CA ALA A 77 -9.36 -0.23 -5.57
C ALA A 77 -9.19 -0.96 -4.22
N ASN A 78 -9.30 -0.25 -3.08
CA ASN A 78 -9.10 -0.80 -1.74
C ASN A 78 -10.38 -1.10 -0.93
N LEU A 79 -11.58 -1.06 -1.53
CA LEU A 79 -12.81 -1.30 -0.76
C LEU A 79 -13.53 -2.59 -1.20
N ILE A 80 -13.01 -3.72 -0.72
CA ILE A 80 -13.85 -4.83 -0.23
C ILE A 80 -13.30 -5.26 1.14
N SER A 81 -14.19 -5.18 2.14
CA SER A 81 -14.14 -5.63 3.55
C SER A 81 -13.56 -4.68 4.61
N PRO A 82 -14.09 -4.73 5.85
CA PRO A 82 -14.65 -3.56 6.51
C PRO A 82 -13.72 -3.02 7.59
N ASN A 83 -13.72 -1.69 7.72
CA ASN A 83 -13.38 -0.93 8.91
C ASN A 83 -12.05 -1.26 9.61
N ILE A 84 -10.94 -0.90 8.96
CA ILE A 84 -9.71 -0.49 9.65
C ILE A 84 -9.36 0.90 9.11
N GLU A 85 -9.87 1.95 9.76
CA GLU A 85 -9.35 3.31 9.57
C GLU A 85 -7.95 3.42 10.16
N PHE A 86 -6.92 2.85 9.51
CA PHE A 86 -5.55 2.98 10.03
C PHE A 86 -4.43 2.71 9.01
N PHE A 87 -4.41 3.43 7.88
CA PHE A 87 -3.17 3.57 7.10
C PHE A 87 -2.87 5.06 6.88
N ASP A 88 -2.14 5.64 7.84
CA ASP A 88 -1.47 6.92 7.68
C ASP A 88 -0.58 6.88 6.42
N LYS A 89 -0.77 7.87 5.54
CA LYS A 89 0.09 8.09 4.37
C LYS A 89 1.55 8.23 4.82
N PRO A 90 2.52 7.51 4.23
CA PRO A 90 3.91 7.73 4.55
C PRO A 90 4.36 9.09 3.97
N LEU A 91 5.06 9.86 4.80
CA LEU A 91 5.78 11.07 4.41
C LEU A 91 6.75 10.74 3.25
N GLN A 92 6.64 11.54 2.20
CA GLN A 92 7.38 11.45 0.96
C GLN A 92 8.81 11.96 1.20
N ASN A 93 9.79 11.05 1.22
CA ASN A 93 11.19 11.40 1.40
C ASN A 93 11.72 12.04 0.11
N GLN A 94 12.44 13.15 0.28
CA GLN A 94 13.05 13.91 -0.81
C GLN A 94 14.14 13.08 -1.52
N SER A 95 14.25 13.36 -2.82
CA SER A 95 15.13 12.79 -3.84
C SER A 95 16.59 12.61 -3.41
N MET A 96 17.15 11.43 -3.68
CA MET A 96 18.60 11.23 -3.73
C MET A 96 18.97 10.79 -5.15
N GLU A 97 19.84 11.56 -5.80
CA GLU A 97 20.42 11.23 -7.10
C GLU A 97 21.26 9.96 -7.01
N ARG A 98 21.13 9.08 -8.01
CA ARG A 98 21.90 7.83 -8.13
C ARG A 98 23.12 8.06 -9.01
N ASP A 99 24.29 8.17 -8.41
CA ASP A 99 25.55 8.06 -9.14
C ASP A 99 25.90 6.59 -9.39
N MET A 100 26.03 6.28 -10.68
CA MET A 100 26.41 4.99 -11.22
C MET A 100 27.93 4.83 -11.17
N ARG A 101 28.43 3.88 -10.36
CA ARG A 101 29.82 3.40 -10.47
C ARG A 101 29.82 1.88 -10.61
N GLN A 102 30.17 1.44 -11.82
CA GLN A 102 30.53 0.05 -12.10
C GLN A 102 31.97 -0.17 -11.66
N SER A 103 32.19 -1.16 -10.81
CA SER A 103 33.49 -1.81 -10.65
C SER A 103 33.28 -3.31 -10.52
N SER A 104 33.83 -4.05 -11.47
CA SER A 104 33.95 -5.49 -11.51
C SER A 104 35.01 -6.00 -10.53
N SER A 105 34.68 -7.00 -9.70
CA SER A 105 35.60 -8.08 -9.35
C SER A 105 34.88 -9.23 -8.63
N SER A 106 35.24 -10.44 -9.06
CA SER A 106 34.78 -11.75 -8.60
C SER A 106 35.38 -12.13 -7.23
N SER A 107 34.52 -12.44 -6.26
CA SER A 107 34.81 -13.42 -5.19
C SER A 107 33.50 -14.01 -4.67
N SER A 108 33.33 -15.32 -4.84
CA SER A 108 32.20 -16.11 -4.36
C SER A 108 32.33 -16.34 -2.85
N GLY A 109 32.08 -15.29 -2.06
CA GLY A 109 31.70 -15.41 -0.65
C GLY A 109 30.17 -15.40 -0.53
N PRO A 110 29.58 -15.99 0.53
CA PRO A 110 28.13 -15.87 0.75
C PRO A 110 27.79 -14.38 0.80
N SER A 111 26.92 -13.96 -0.12
CA SER A 111 26.44 -12.59 -0.20
C SER A 111 25.97 -12.19 1.19
N ARG A 112 26.67 -11.22 1.80
CA ARG A 112 26.34 -10.72 3.13
C ARG A 112 25.03 -9.94 3.01
N CYS A 113 23.91 -10.66 3.07
CA CYS A 113 22.58 -10.06 3.08
C CYS A 113 22.46 -9.25 4.37
N ARG A 114 22.78 -7.96 4.28
CA ARG A 114 22.66 -7.02 5.40
C ARG A 114 21.45 -6.15 5.14
N MET A 115 20.48 -6.19 6.05
CA MET A 115 19.32 -5.31 6.02
C MET A 115 19.76 -3.86 6.24
N ALA A 116 19.22 -2.93 5.44
CA ALA A 116 19.36 -1.50 5.72
C ALA A 116 18.62 -1.13 7.03
N PRO A 117 19.21 -0.31 7.91
CA PRO A 117 18.62 0.00 9.22
C PRO A 117 17.24 0.67 9.11
N GLU A 118 17.03 1.50 8.10
CA GLU A 118 15.72 2.12 7.84
C GLU A 118 14.64 1.11 7.46
N LYS A 119 15.00 0.10 6.65
CA LYS A 119 14.08 -0.98 6.28
C LYS A 119 13.74 -1.81 7.52
N LYS A 120 14.73 -2.13 8.36
CA LYS A 120 14.49 -2.84 9.63
C LYS A 120 13.52 -2.06 10.51
N LYS A 121 13.77 -0.77 10.71
CA LYS A 121 12.92 0.10 11.55
C LYS A 121 11.46 0.09 11.08
N LYS A 122 11.22 0.23 9.78
CA LYS A 122 9.85 0.20 9.21
C LYS A 122 9.16 -1.15 9.43
N ILE A 123 9.89 -2.25 9.32
CA ILE A 123 9.34 -3.59 9.58
C ILE A 123 9.03 -3.74 11.07
N ASP A 124 9.93 -3.31 11.96
CA ASP A 124 9.74 -3.37 13.41
C ASP A 124 8.51 -2.54 13.85
N GLU A 125 8.36 -1.33 13.34
CA GLU A 125 7.18 -0.47 13.57
C GLU A 125 5.88 -1.15 13.11
N GLY A 126 5.89 -1.78 11.94
CA GLY A 126 4.74 -2.52 11.41
C GLY A 126 4.38 -3.73 12.26
N ILE A 127 5.38 -4.49 12.72
CA ILE A 127 5.20 -5.63 13.62
C ILE A 127 4.64 -5.18 14.97
N ALA A 128 5.24 -4.15 15.58
CA ALA A 128 4.78 -3.60 16.85
C ALA A 128 3.31 -3.19 16.78
N ARG A 129 2.92 -2.49 15.71
CA ARG A 129 1.52 -2.10 15.48
C ARG A 129 0.58 -3.29 15.36
N ALA A 130 0.97 -4.32 14.63
CA ALA A 130 0.18 -5.54 14.50
C ALA A 130 -0.01 -6.24 15.85
N VAL A 131 1.05 -6.32 16.66
CA VAL A 131 1.01 -6.90 18.01
C VAL A 131 0.02 -6.13 18.90
N TYR A 132 0.14 -4.80 18.97
CA TYR A 132 -0.72 -4.00 19.85
C TYR A 132 -2.17 -4.01 19.38
N ALA A 133 -2.42 -3.92 18.07
CA ALA A 133 -3.76 -3.96 17.52
C ALA A 133 -4.48 -5.29 17.78
N THR A 134 -3.74 -6.40 17.82
CA THR A 134 -4.29 -7.74 18.04
C THR A 134 -4.19 -8.21 19.49
N SER A 135 -3.61 -7.40 20.39
CA SER A 135 -3.26 -7.80 21.75
C SER A 135 -2.46 -9.11 21.79
N SER A 136 -1.58 -9.31 20.81
CA SER A 136 -0.77 -10.53 20.71
C SER A 136 0.29 -10.58 21.82
N PRO A 137 0.60 -11.76 22.38
CA PRO A 137 1.65 -11.90 23.37
C PRO A 137 3.02 -11.48 22.83
N PHE A 138 3.81 -10.74 23.60
CA PHE A 138 5.16 -10.31 23.17
C PHE A 138 6.14 -11.48 22.96
N SER A 139 5.85 -12.65 23.55
CA SER A 139 6.61 -13.89 23.32
C SER A 139 6.33 -14.55 21.97
N MET A 140 5.37 -14.04 21.18
CA MET A 140 4.98 -14.62 19.89
C MET A 140 6.17 -14.82 18.95
N PHE A 141 7.08 -13.83 18.87
CA PHE A 141 8.26 -13.89 18.01
C PHE A 141 9.45 -14.63 18.62
N GLU A 142 9.37 -15.07 19.89
CA GLU A 142 10.40 -15.93 20.48
C GLU A 142 10.26 -17.39 20.05
N ASN A 143 9.05 -17.78 19.62
CA ASN A 143 8.73 -19.11 19.16
C ASN A 143 9.57 -19.48 17.90
N PRO A 144 10.18 -20.69 17.87
CA PRO A 144 11.05 -21.10 16.76
C PRO A 144 10.34 -21.18 15.41
N TYR A 145 9.06 -21.54 15.37
CA TYR A 145 8.28 -21.59 14.13
C TYR A 145 8.03 -20.20 13.55
N TRP A 146 7.72 -19.23 14.41
CA TRP A 146 7.60 -17.83 14.01
C TRP A 146 8.93 -17.28 13.48
N LYS A 147 10.04 -17.58 14.16
CA LYS A 147 11.38 -17.20 13.68
C LYS A 147 11.71 -17.83 12.32
N ALA A 148 11.41 -19.12 12.13
CA ALA A 148 11.63 -19.81 10.87
C ALA A 148 10.79 -19.21 9.73
N ALA A 149 9.50 -18.93 10.00
CA ALA A 149 8.61 -18.30 9.03
C ALA A 149 9.10 -16.91 8.62
N ILE A 150 9.54 -16.09 9.58
CA ILE A 150 10.07 -14.76 9.31
C ILE A 150 11.38 -14.81 8.52
N LYS A 151 12.28 -15.74 8.85
CA LYS A 151 13.52 -15.96 8.09
C LYS A 151 13.29 -16.42 6.65
N ASN A 152 12.18 -17.10 6.37
CA ASN A 152 11.79 -17.44 5.00
C ASN A 152 11.34 -16.22 4.20
N ILE A 153 10.82 -15.18 4.86
CA ILE A 153 10.44 -13.91 4.19
C ILE A 153 11.67 -13.07 3.90
N ASP A 154 12.53 -12.87 4.91
CA ASP A 154 13.80 -12.16 4.75
C ASP A 154 14.87 -12.81 5.65
N PRO A 155 15.85 -13.53 5.07
CA PRO A 155 16.89 -14.21 5.84
C PRO A 155 17.78 -13.28 6.66
N ALA A 156 17.82 -11.98 6.32
CA ALA A 156 18.65 -10.98 6.99
C ALA A 156 17.91 -10.24 8.11
N TYR A 157 16.63 -10.59 8.36
CA TYR A 157 15.81 -9.93 9.36
C TYR A 157 15.68 -10.77 10.62
N ASP A 158 15.97 -10.15 11.76
CA ASP A 158 15.64 -10.69 13.06
C ASP A 158 14.51 -9.85 13.69
N PRO A 159 13.39 -10.48 14.10
CA PRO A 159 12.25 -9.78 14.67
C PRO A 159 12.59 -9.15 16.03
N PRO A 160 11.85 -8.10 16.44
CA PRO A 160 12.09 -7.43 17.70
C PRO A 160 11.84 -8.38 18.89
N ASN A 161 12.68 -8.25 19.91
CA ASN A 161 12.54 -9.01 21.14
C ASN A 161 11.42 -8.44 22.03
N ARG A 162 10.94 -9.23 23.00
CA ARG A 162 9.96 -8.80 24.02
C ARG A 162 10.31 -7.45 24.64
N LYS A 163 11.57 -7.23 25.01
CA LYS A 163 12.03 -5.97 25.63
C LYS A 163 11.94 -4.77 24.70
N GLU A 164 12.16 -4.98 23.40
CA GLU A 164 12.06 -3.92 22.40
C GLU A 164 10.59 -3.58 22.15
N LEU A 165 9.73 -4.60 22.09
CA LEU A 165 8.27 -4.46 21.97
C LEU A 165 7.61 -3.86 23.22
N SER A 166 8.11 -4.15 24.42
CA SER A 166 7.55 -3.62 25.67
C SER A 166 8.16 -2.29 26.11
N GLY A 167 9.17 -1.81 25.39
CA GLY A 167 9.88 -0.57 25.71
C GLY A 167 9.79 0.41 24.56
N LYS A 168 10.93 0.62 23.88
CA LYS A 168 11.08 1.66 22.85
C LYS A 168 9.96 1.67 21.79
N LEU A 169 9.59 0.52 21.23
CA LEU A 169 8.56 0.47 20.17
C LEU A 169 7.17 0.83 20.70
N LEU A 170 6.90 0.53 21.97
CA LEU A 170 5.65 0.87 22.62
C LEU A 170 5.57 2.38 22.86
N ASP A 171 6.64 2.98 23.37
CA ASP A 171 6.71 4.42 23.64
C ASP A 171 6.57 5.24 22.34
N GLU A 172 7.21 4.80 21.26
CA GLU A 172 7.13 5.42 19.94
C GLU A 172 5.69 5.34 19.37
N GLU A 173 5.06 4.17 19.42
CA GLU A 173 3.68 4.00 18.95
C GLU A 173 2.65 4.71 19.84
N TYR A 174 2.86 4.73 21.16
CA TYR A 174 2.04 5.50 22.10
C TYR A 174 2.11 6.99 21.77
N SER A 175 3.32 7.55 21.67
CA SER A 175 3.53 8.97 21.36
C SER A 175 2.85 9.36 20.05
N ARG A 176 3.02 8.54 19.00
CA ARG A 176 2.35 8.73 17.70
C ARG A 176 0.83 8.72 17.85
N ARG A 177 0.28 7.75 18.60
CA ARG A 177 -1.16 7.60 18.76
C ARG A 177 -1.77 8.71 19.60
N THR A 178 -1.09 9.15 20.64
CA THR A 178 -1.49 10.26 21.51
C THR A 178 -1.67 11.53 20.70
N VAL A 179 -0.70 11.90 19.84
CA VAL A 179 -0.84 13.07 18.95
C VAL A 179 -2.08 12.97 18.06
N ALA A 180 -2.35 11.80 17.48
CA ALA A 180 -3.53 11.60 16.63
C ALA A 180 -4.84 11.67 17.43
N VAL A 181 -4.85 11.17 18.67
CA VAL A 181 -6.00 11.24 19.56
C VAL A 181 -6.24 12.67 20.03
N ASP A 182 -5.20 13.40 20.43
CA ASP A 182 -5.29 14.80 20.84
C ASP A 182 -5.84 15.68 19.71
N GLN A 183 -5.39 15.46 18.47
CA GLN A 183 -5.95 16.13 17.30
C GLN A 183 -7.45 15.83 17.14
N ARG A 184 -7.87 14.58 17.33
CA ARG A 184 -9.29 14.20 17.25
C ARG A 184 -10.11 14.83 18.38
N ILE A 185 -9.57 14.90 19.59
CA ILE A 185 -10.21 15.53 20.75
C ILE A 185 -10.36 17.04 20.51
N ASN A 186 -9.30 17.72 20.07
CA ASN A 186 -9.31 19.16 19.81
C ASN A 186 -10.27 19.56 18.68
N ASN A 187 -10.47 18.68 17.70
CA ASN A 187 -11.38 18.91 16.59
C ASN A 187 -12.84 18.52 16.89
N ALA A 188 -13.10 17.83 18.02
CA ALA A 188 -14.44 17.37 18.36
C ALA A 188 -15.31 18.53 18.90
N THR A 189 -16.51 18.68 18.37
CA THR A 189 -17.49 19.69 18.83
C THR A 189 -18.06 19.36 20.21
N SER A 190 -18.17 18.07 20.53
CA SER A 190 -18.74 17.57 21.78
C SER A 190 -18.02 16.30 22.20
N LEU A 191 -17.74 16.16 23.49
CA LEU A 191 -17.10 15.00 24.09
C LEU A 191 -18.06 14.33 25.08
N CYS A 192 -18.17 13.00 25.03
CA CYS A 192 -18.85 12.21 26.04
C CYS A 192 -17.82 11.26 26.65
N ILE A 193 -17.75 11.22 27.99
CA ILE A 193 -16.87 10.33 28.74
C ILE A 193 -17.76 9.26 29.37
N MET A 194 -17.46 7.99 29.10
CA MET A 194 -18.11 6.86 29.73
C MET A 194 -17.09 6.20 30.66
N CYS A 195 -17.42 6.10 31.94
CA CYS A 195 -16.57 5.44 32.93
C CYS A 195 -17.11 4.03 33.17
N ASP A 196 -16.28 3.02 32.96
CA ASP A 196 -16.54 1.65 33.39
C ASP A 196 -15.75 1.32 34.66
N GLY A 197 -16.28 0.40 35.47
CA GLY A 197 -15.64 -0.03 36.71
C GLY A 197 -15.92 -1.51 36.97
N TRP A 198 -14.86 -2.27 37.20
CA TRP A 198 -14.94 -3.68 37.58
C TRP A 198 -13.97 -3.95 38.74
N SER A 199 -14.41 -4.68 39.76
CA SER A 199 -13.55 -5.18 40.85
C SER A 199 -13.26 -6.67 40.67
N ASN A 200 -11.99 -7.05 40.87
CA ASN A 200 -11.52 -8.44 40.77
C ASN A 200 -11.39 -9.12 42.15
N VAL A 201 -11.98 -8.52 43.19
CA VAL A 201 -11.99 -9.09 44.55
C VAL A 201 -13.17 -10.04 44.66
N ARG A 202 -12.91 -11.34 44.84
CA ARG A 202 -13.91 -12.29 45.35
C ARG A 202 -13.93 -12.15 46.86
N ASN A 203 -15.02 -11.59 47.39
CA ASN A 203 -15.27 -11.47 48.83
C ASN A 203 -15.68 -12.80 49.43
#